data_AF-A0A932G0N2-F1
#
_entry.id   AF-A0A932G0N2-F1
#
_cell.length_a   1.000
_cell.length_b   1.000
_cell.length_c   1.000
_cell.angle_alpha   90.00
_cell.angle_beta   90.00
_cell.angle_gamma   90.00
#
_symmetry.space_group_name_H-M   'P 1'
#
loop_
_entity.id
_entity.type
_entity.pdbx_description
1 polymer ?
#
loop_
_entity_poly.entity_id
_entity_poly.type
_entity_poly.pdbx_seq_one_letter_code
_entity_poly.pdbx_strand_id
1 'polypeptide(L)'
;MQNSSPELPDPLRRLELASFGPGSSGATRTYFGNEFCERLIPSPPQATAAVRRAGEEGRAITLVLPVLGPAAFERAAQVLDAVARAAPGTEVVANDWGVLRRAASDERLVVVMGRCLNRTIRDPRLPVHVGEQMPPAAREALRGGPFRSRAFRALRERYRVSRLEIDVPPLGIAEAAFPDDLPLSVYLPFGFVASGRICVFAAAHRPDGPERMSVGECRYECATASLLLTGGQAANGLELRLRGNTVFYRHDARLEAEALAAASRFPIDRVVWQPDVPMWRPRDLAQGEAGE
;
A
#
# COMPACT_ATOMS: atom_id res chain seq x y z
N MET A 1 18.05 5.45 -18.98
CA MET A 1 16.81 5.00 -19.64
C MET A 1 15.74 6.05 -19.35
N GLN A 2 15.13 6.60 -20.39
CA GLN A 2 14.12 7.66 -20.27
C GLN A 2 12.93 7.10 -19.48
N ASN A 3 12.65 7.70 -18.32
CA ASN A 3 11.40 7.49 -17.57
C ASN A 3 10.29 8.21 -18.33
N SER A 4 9.81 7.63 -19.44
CA SER A 4 8.53 8.02 -20.00
C SER A 4 7.46 7.60 -18.98
N SER A 5 6.82 8.60 -18.36
CA SER A 5 5.63 8.34 -17.56
C SER A 5 4.58 7.70 -18.46
N PRO A 6 3.93 6.60 -18.04
CA PRO A 6 2.86 6.04 -18.84
C PRO A 6 1.74 7.07 -18.90
N GLU A 7 1.44 7.58 -20.10
CA GLU A 7 0.21 8.31 -20.33
C GLU A 7 -0.95 7.38 -19.97
N LEU A 8 -1.69 7.76 -18.93
CA LEU A 8 -2.86 7.00 -18.51
C LEU A 8 -3.93 7.06 -19.63
N PRO A 9 -4.53 5.93 -20.02
CA PRO A 9 -5.60 5.92 -21.03
C PRO A 9 -6.74 6.89 -20.68
N ASP A 10 -7.39 7.45 -21.72
CA ASP A 10 -8.43 8.50 -21.65
C ASP A 10 -9.54 8.33 -20.59
N PRO A 11 -10.11 7.13 -20.30
CA PRO A 11 -11.09 6.96 -19.22
C PRO A 11 -10.54 7.25 -17.80
N LEU A 12 -9.22 7.34 -17.64
CA LEU A 12 -8.56 7.55 -16.34
C LEU A 12 -8.31 9.02 -16.01
N ARG A 13 -8.61 9.96 -16.92
CA ARG A 13 -8.46 11.41 -16.68
C ARG A 13 -9.35 11.94 -15.54
N ARG A 14 -10.40 11.20 -15.18
CA ARG A 14 -11.29 11.52 -14.05
C ARG A 14 -10.79 10.98 -12.71
N LEU A 15 -9.83 10.06 -12.71
CA LEU A 15 -9.33 9.42 -11.51
C LEU A 15 -8.21 10.26 -10.89
N GLU A 16 -8.19 10.31 -9.56
CA GLU A 16 -7.03 10.82 -8.84
C GLU A 16 -5.86 9.85 -9.05
N LEU A 17 -4.80 10.30 -9.73
CA LEU A 17 -3.56 9.54 -9.82
C LEU A 17 -2.70 9.85 -8.62
N ALA A 18 -2.42 8.82 -7.83
CA ALA A 18 -1.50 8.88 -6.71
C ALA A 18 -0.27 8.01 -6.97
N SER A 19 0.91 8.43 -6.47
CA SER A 19 2.13 7.64 -6.60
C SER A 19 2.99 7.66 -5.34
N PHE A 20 3.72 6.59 -5.11
CA PHE A 20 4.72 6.53 -4.03
C PHE A 20 5.96 7.35 -4.37
N GLY A 21 6.42 8.18 -3.41
CA GLY A 21 7.64 8.98 -3.56
C GLY A 21 7.47 10.26 -4.39
N PRO A 22 8.55 11.04 -4.57
CA PRO A 22 8.47 12.35 -5.22
C PRO A 22 8.17 12.23 -6.72
N GLY A 23 6.93 12.56 -7.09
CA GLY A 23 6.55 13.15 -8.37
C GLY A 23 6.63 12.25 -9.60
N SER A 24 5.79 11.22 -9.69
CA SER A 24 5.40 10.73 -11.03
C SER A 24 4.71 11.87 -11.79
N SER A 25 5.11 12.10 -13.05
CA SER A 25 4.52 13.19 -13.82
C SER A 25 3.03 12.88 -14.06
N GLY A 26 2.16 13.85 -13.75
CA GLY A 26 0.71 13.68 -13.81
C GLY A 26 0.00 13.25 -12.51
N ALA A 27 0.72 12.85 -11.45
CA ALA A 27 0.09 12.53 -10.17
C ALA A 27 -0.29 13.81 -9.39
N THR A 28 -1.53 13.83 -8.89
CA THR A 28 -2.09 14.91 -8.07
C THR A 28 -1.84 14.68 -6.57
N ARG A 29 -1.47 13.44 -6.19
CA ARG A 29 -1.24 13.04 -4.81
C ARG A 29 0.03 12.21 -4.63
N THR A 30 0.76 12.50 -3.56
CA THR A 30 1.97 11.78 -3.16
C THR A 30 1.68 10.84 -1.99
N TYR A 31 2.03 9.57 -2.13
CA TYR A 31 2.04 8.60 -1.03
C TYR A 31 3.44 8.57 -0.40
N PHE A 32 3.50 8.77 0.90
CA PHE A 32 4.75 8.86 1.66
C PHE A 32 4.72 7.93 2.87
N GLY A 33 5.73 7.07 3.00
CA GLY A 33 5.79 6.03 4.04
C GLY A 33 5.76 4.63 3.45
N ASN A 34 5.40 3.65 4.27
CA ASN A 34 5.43 2.24 3.86
C ASN A 34 4.25 1.46 4.47
N GLU A 35 3.70 0.53 3.69
CA GLU A 35 2.53 -0.26 4.07
C GLU A 35 2.86 -1.47 4.95
N PHE A 36 4.13 -1.92 4.98
CA PHE A 36 4.48 -3.25 5.46
C PHE A 36 5.57 -3.31 6.53
N CYS A 37 6.53 -2.40 6.52
CA CYS A 37 7.76 -2.51 7.33
C CYS A 37 7.86 -1.42 8.40
N GLU A 38 7.79 -1.82 9.67
CA GLU A 38 7.93 -0.93 10.83
C GLU A 38 9.30 -0.21 10.95
N ARG A 39 10.31 -0.69 10.22
CA ARG A 39 11.62 -0.03 10.15
C ARG A 39 11.64 1.14 9.17
N LEU A 40 10.67 1.20 8.26
CA LEU A 40 10.49 2.27 7.27
C LEU A 40 9.46 3.31 7.75
N ILE A 41 9.18 3.37 9.05
CA ILE A 41 8.39 4.48 9.61
C ILE A 41 9.25 5.74 9.53
N PRO A 42 8.74 6.84 8.95
CA PRO A 42 9.49 8.10 8.91
C PRO A 42 9.70 8.63 10.32
N SER A 43 10.74 9.43 10.53
CA SER A 43 10.84 10.26 11.73
C SER A 43 9.80 11.39 11.65
N PRO A 44 9.42 11.99 12.79
CA PRO A 44 8.51 13.14 12.78
C PRO A 44 8.99 14.30 11.89
N PRO A 45 10.29 14.72 11.92
CA PRO A 45 10.79 15.74 10.99
C PRO A 45 10.71 15.35 9.51
N GLN A 46 10.94 14.08 9.18
CA GLN A 46 10.82 13.58 7.80
C GLN A 46 9.37 13.66 7.33
N ALA A 47 8.41 13.25 8.17
CA ALA A 47 7.01 13.29 7.83
C ALA A 47 6.50 14.74 7.66
N THR A 48 6.87 15.65 8.55
CA THR A 48 6.48 17.07 8.43
C THR A 48 7.12 17.74 7.21
N ALA A 49 8.38 17.43 6.92
CA ALA A 49 9.05 17.92 5.71
C ALA A 49 8.38 17.41 4.42
N ALA A 50 7.98 16.13 4.37
CA ALA A 50 7.27 15.56 3.24
C ALA A 50 5.93 16.27 2.99
N VAL A 51 5.17 16.54 4.06
CA VAL A 51 3.89 17.25 3.95
C VAL A 51 4.07 18.69 3.49
N ARG A 52 5.04 19.42 4.05
CA ARG A 52 5.36 20.79 3.61
C ARG A 52 5.72 20.83 2.13
N ARG A 53 6.62 19.93 1.71
CA ARG A 53 7.05 19.85 0.31
C ARG A 53 5.89 19.54 -0.63
N ALA A 54 4.99 18.62 -0.28
CA ALA A 54 3.82 18.34 -1.09
C ALA A 54 2.92 19.59 -1.24
N GLY A 55 2.75 20.36 -0.17
CA GLY A 55 2.04 21.65 -0.20
C GLY A 55 2.72 22.68 -1.09
N GLU A 56 4.05 22.82 -1.01
CA GLU A 56 4.85 23.71 -1.87
C GLU A 56 4.74 23.31 -3.36
N GLU A 57 4.60 22.01 -3.65
CA GLU A 57 4.37 21.46 -5.00
C GLU A 57 2.89 21.50 -5.44
N GLY A 58 1.97 22.01 -4.61
CA GLY A 58 0.53 22.02 -4.91
C GLY A 58 -0.11 20.63 -4.99
N ARG A 59 0.52 19.62 -4.38
CA ARG A 59 0.07 18.22 -4.38
C ARG A 59 -0.55 17.84 -3.04
N ALA A 60 -1.58 17.01 -3.07
CA ALA A 60 -2.07 16.37 -1.86
C ALA A 60 -1.07 15.31 -1.37
N ILE A 61 -1.10 14.99 -0.07
CA ILE A 61 -0.23 13.97 0.52
C ILE A 61 -1.02 12.97 1.36
N THR A 62 -0.57 11.72 1.30
CA THR A 62 -1.04 10.60 2.12
C THR A 62 0.14 10.00 2.87
N LEU A 63 0.08 10.02 4.20
CA LEU A 63 1.02 9.33 5.07
C LEU A 63 0.61 7.86 5.19
N VAL A 64 1.54 6.95 4.89
CA VAL A 64 1.30 5.50 4.90
C VAL A 64 2.05 4.86 6.07
N LEU A 65 1.31 4.23 6.97
CA LEU A 65 1.87 3.56 8.14
C LEU A 65 1.66 2.05 8.09
N PRO A 66 2.68 1.25 8.48
CA PRO A 66 2.66 -0.20 8.31
C PRO A 66 1.97 -0.96 9.45
N VAL A 67 2.01 -2.29 9.38
CA VAL A 67 1.73 -3.18 10.52
C VAL A 67 2.83 -3.05 11.57
N LEU A 68 2.48 -2.82 12.84
CA LEU A 68 3.43 -2.39 13.89
C LEU A 68 3.51 -3.34 15.09
N GLY A 69 4.73 -3.56 15.60
CA GLY A 69 4.93 -4.00 16.98
C GLY A 69 4.82 -2.86 18.00
N PRO A 70 4.79 -3.14 19.32
CA PRO A 70 4.59 -2.13 20.36
C PRO A 70 5.58 -0.96 20.33
N ALA A 71 6.88 -1.24 20.22
CA ALA A 71 7.90 -0.20 20.16
C ALA A 71 7.81 0.66 18.87
N ALA A 72 7.33 0.07 17.77
CA ALA A 72 7.12 0.79 16.53
C ALA A 72 5.85 1.64 16.56
N PHE A 73 4.83 1.20 17.28
CA PHE A 73 3.61 1.96 17.50
C PHE A 73 3.87 3.31 18.17
N GLU A 74 4.74 3.37 19.19
CA GLU A 74 5.11 4.63 19.83
C GLU A 74 5.77 5.62 18.85
N ARG A 75 6.65 5.13 17.97
CA ARG A 75 7.24 5.97 16.92
C ARG A 75 6.18 6.48 15.94
N ALA A 76 5.27 5.61 15.51
CA ALA A 76 4.18 6.02 14.62
C ALA A 76 3.24 7.04 15.29
N ALA A 77 2.97 6.92 16.59
CA ALA A 77 2.18 7.89 17.33
C ALA A 77 2.82 9.29 17.32
N GLN A 78 4.14 9.37 17.53
CA GLN A 78 4.89 10.63 17.45
C GLN A 78 4.83 11.26 16.05
N VAL A 79 4.88 10.43 15.00
CA VAL A 79 4.73 10.89 13.61
C VAL A 79 3.33 11.46 13.37
N LEU A 80 2.28 10.74 13.80
CA LEU A 80 0.89 11.19 13.67
C LEU A 80 0.69 12.54 14.38
N ASP A 81 1.23 12.69 15.59
CA ASP A 81 1.15 13.94 16.35
C ASP A 81 1.84 15.11 15.66
N ALA A 82 3.02 14.88 15.09
CA ALA A 82 3.75 15.93 14.39
C ALA A 82 3.05 16.36 13.10
N VAL A 83 2.56 15.40 12.32
CA VAL A 83 1.83 15.66 11.06
C VAL A 83 0.49 16.33 11.34
N ALA A 84 -0.28 15.87 12.32
CA ALA A 84 -1.57 16.47 12.70
C ALA A 84 -1.42 17.94 13.13
N ARG A 85 -0.30 18.30 13.77
CA ARG A 85 0.01 19.69 14.13
C ARG A 85 0.49 20.51 12.93
N ALA A 86 1.38 19.96 12.12
CA ALA A 86 2.00 20.69 11.00
C ALA A 86 1.02 20.93 9.85
N ALA A 87 0.12 19.98 9.60
CA ALA A 87 -0.82 20.02 8.48
C ALA A 87 -2.11 19.26 8.82
N PRO A 88 -3.06 19.90 9.51
CA PRO A 88 -4.41 19.37 9.69
C PRO A 88 -5.05 19.02 8.34
N GLY A 89 -5.83 17.95 8.33
CA GLY A 89 -6.43 17.36 7.14
C GLY A 89 -5.53 16.35 6.43
N THR A 90 -4.31 16.08 6.92
CA THR A 90 -3.44 15.07 6.31
C THR A 90 -4.11 13.69 6.31
N GLU A 91 -4.11 13.06 5.14
CA GLU A 91 -4.63 11.72 4.94
C GLU A 91 -3.64 10.68 5.49
N VAL A 92 -4.14 9.73 6.28
CA VAL A 92 -3.33 8.67 6.89
C VAL A 92 -3.90 7.31 6.51
N VAL A 93 -3.11 6.54 5.76
CA VAL A 93 -3.37 5.12 5.50
C VAL A 93 -2.86 4.30 6.68
N ALA A 94 -3.80 3.68 7.39
CA ALA A 94 -3.52 2.77 8.50
C ALA A 94 -3.61 1.31 8.04
N ASN A 95 -2.50 0.57 8.16
CA ASN A 95 -2.43 -0.86 7.86
C ASN A 95 -2.49 -1.75 9.12
N ASP A 96 -2.69 -1.14 10.29
CA ASP A 96 -2.81 -1.79 11.59
C ASP A 96 -3.99 -1.24 12.39
N TRP A 97 -4.62 -2.07 13.22
CA TRP A 97 -5.75 -1.65 14.06
C TRP A 97 -5.36 -0.63 15.13
N GLY A 98 -4.15 -0.72 15.69
CA GLY A 98 -3.63 0.25 16.63
C GLY A 98 -3.43 1.60 15.98
N VAL A 99 -2.80 1.63 14.80
CA VAL A 99 -2.62 2.86 14.01
C VAL A 99 -3.98 3.44 13.61
N LEU A 100 -4.91 2.62 13.14
CA LEU A 100 -6.25 3.05 12.76
C LEU A 100 -6.96 3.71 13.93
N ARG A 101 -6.96 3.07 15.11
CA ARG A 101 -7.54 3.63 16.34
C ARG A 101 -6.88 4.96 16.73
N ARG A 102 -5.55 5.05 16.62
CA ARG A 102 -4.78 6.23 17.02
C ARG A 102 -4.97 7.41 16.07
N ALA A 103 -5.03 7.18 14.77
CA ALA A 103 -5.35 8.20 13.79
C ALA A 103 -6.81 8.66 13.96
N ALA A 104 -7.72 7.71 14.18
CA ALA A 104 -9.14 7.98 14.42
C ALA A 104 -9.44 8.69 15.74
N SER A 105 -8.50 8.82 16.67
CA SER A 105 -8.68 9.64 17.88
C SER A 105 -8.33 11.11 17.68
N ASP A 106 -7.73 11.48 16.54
CA ASP A 106 -7.35 12.87 16.23
C ASP A 106 -8.20 13.38 15.05
N GLU A 107 -9.06 14.37 15.29
CA GLU A 107 -9.95 14.91 14.26
C GLU A 107 -9.23 15.71 13.18
N ARG A 108 -7.97 16.10 13.42
CA ARG A 108 -7.12 16.77 12.43
C ARG A 108 -6.57 15.81 11.39
N LEU A 109 -6.81 14.51 11.49
CA LEU A 109 -6.35 13.51 10.53
C LEU A 109 -7.54 12.91 9.76
N VAL A 110 -7.33 12.66 8.47
CA VAL A 110 -8.29 11.96 7.62
C VAL A 110 -7.88 10.49 7.54
N VAL A 111 -8.73 9.60 8.05
CA VAL A 111 -8.38 8.19 8.24
C VAL A 111 -8.75 7.35 7.01
N VAL A 112 -7.76 6.67 6.45
CA VAL A 112 -7.92 5.71 5.36
C VAL A 112 -7.59 4.31 5.86
N MET A 113 -8.50 3.36 5.62
CA MET A 113 -8.25 1.96 5.94
C MET A 113 -7.43 1.34 4.82
N GLY A 114 -6.17 1.03 5.13
CA GLY A 114 -5.21 0.50 4.17
C GLY A 114 -5.51 -0.93 3.74
N ARG A 115 -4.92 -1.33 2.60
CA ARG A 115 -5.18 -2.63 1.99
C ARG A 115 -4.76 -3.81 2.86
N CYS A 116 -3.93 -3.64 3.88
CA CYS A 116 -3.60 -4.72 4.83
C CYS A 116 -4.76 -5.12 5.75
N LEU A 117 -5.74 -4.23 5.99
CA LEU A 117 -6.86 -4.48 6.92
C LEU A 117 -8.12 -5.04 6.26
N ASN A 118 -8.18 -5.06 4.92
CA ASN A 118 -9.40 -5.33 4.17
C ASN A 118 -9.77 -6.83 4.02
N ARG A 119 -8.95 -7.77 4.55
CA ARG A 119 -9.16 -9.23 4.53
C ARG A 119 -9.45 -9.89 3.16
N THR A 120 -9.21 -9.18 2.06
CA THR A 120 -9.29 -9.76 0.70
C THR A 120 -8.27 -10.88 0.55
N ILE A 121 -8.64 -11.97 -0.13
CA ILE A 121 -7.71 -13.07 -0.44
C ILE A 121 -6.81 -12.67 -1.61
N ARG A 122 -5.50 -12.85 -1.43
CA ARG A 122 -4.46 -12.37 -2.37
C ARG A 122 -3.55 -13.46 -2.89
N ASP A 123 -3.99 -14.72 -2.89
CA ASP A 123 -3.18 -15.81 -3.44
C ASP A 123 -3.24 -15.78 -4.97
N PRO A 124 -2.16 -15.36 -5.66
CA PRO A 124 -2.16 -15.19 -7.11
C PRO A 124 -2.30 -16.52 -7.86
N ARG A 125 -2.21 -17.65 -7.17
CA ARG A 125 -2.32 -18.99 -7.75
C ARG A 125 -3.76 -19.50 -7.81
N LEU A 126 -4.72 -18.79 -7.20
CA LEU A 126 -6.14 -19.19 -7.21
C LEU A 126 -6.71 -19.43 -8.61
N PRO A 127 -6.49 -18.57 -9.62
CA PRO A 127 -7.02 -18.81 -10.96
C PRO A 127 -6.57 -20.16 -11.55
N VAL A 128 -5.33 -20.57 -11.24
CA VAL A 128 -4.69 -21.77 -11.79
C VAL A 128 -5.11 -23.03 -11.02
N HIS A 129 -5.13 -22.99 -9.68
CA HIS A 129 -5.32 -24.21 -8.87
C HIS A 129 -6.78 -24.60 -8.65
N VAL A 130 -7.69 -23.63 -8.67
CA VAL A 130 -9.09 -23.87 -8.27
C VAL A 130 -10.09 -23.33 -9.27
N GLY A 131 -9.62 -22.74 -10.39
CA GLY A 131 -10.43 -22.04 -11.39
C GLY A 131 -11.78 -22.69 -11.69
N GLU A 132 -11.83 -23.66 -12.60
CA GLU A 132 -13.11 -24.19 -13.11
C GLU A 132 -13.88 -25.06 -12.10
N GLN A 133 -13.18 -25.61 -11.11
CA GLN A 133 -13.78 -26.51 -10.11
C GLN A 133 -14.44 -25.76 -8.95
N MET A 134 -14.24 -24.44 -8.86
CA MET A 134 -14.78 -23.63 -7.78
C MET A 134 -16.28 -23.34 -7.97
N PRO A 135 -17.12 -23.60 -6.95
CA PRO A 135 -18.53 -23.21 -6.99
C PRO A 135 -18.70 -21.71 -7.27
N PRO A 136 -19.70 -21.28 -8.06
CA PRO A 136 -19.88 -19.87 -8.42
C PRO A 136 -19.95 -18.92 -7.22
N ALA A 137 -20.64 -19.33 -6.14
CA ALA A 137 -20.74 -18.54 -4.92
C ALA A 137 -19.39 -18.36 -4.19
N ALA A 138 -18.54 -19.40 -4.19
CA ALA A 138 -17.20 -19.32 -3.61
C ALA A 138 -16.28 -18.40 -4.45
N ARG A 139 -16.37 -18.52 -5.78
CA ARG A 139 -15.66 -17.63 -6.71
C ARG A 139 -16.03 -16.17 -6.46
N GLU A 140 -17.32 -15.87 -6.34
CA GLU A 140 -17.78 -14.51 -6.11
C GLU A 140 -17.30 -13.95 -4.76
N ALA A 141 -17.34 -14.77 -3.70
CA ALA A 141 -16.86 -14.37 -2.38
C ALA A 141 -15.36 -14.02 -2.34
N LEU A 142 -14.55 -14.60 -3.24
CA LEU A 142 -13.11 -14.36 -3.35
C LEU A 142 -12.73 -13.17 -4.24
N ARG A 143 -13.71 -12.53 -4.90
CA ARG A 143 -13.53 -11.36 -5.77
C ARG A 143 -13.76 -10.03 -5.04
N GLY A 144 -13.81 -10.06 -3.72
CA GLY A 144 -14.00 -8.89 -2.87
C GLY A 144 -13.52 -9.14 -1.44
N GLY A 145 -14.16 -8.47 -0.49
CA GLY A 145 -13.85 -8.57 0.93
C GLY A 145 -15.09 -8.40 1.79
N PRO A 146 -14.95 -8.27 3.13
CA PRO A 146 -16.06 -8.18 4.06
C PRO A 146 -16.75 -6.79 4.05
N PHE A 147 -16.53 -5.97 3.01
CA PHE A 147 -16.78 -4.54 3.02
C PHE A 147 -18.25 -4.15 3.28
N ARG A 148 -19.20 -4.98 2.81
CA ARG A 148 -20.64 -4.77 3.04
C ARG A 148 -21.18 -5.47 4.28
N SER A 149 -20.35 -6.24 4.99
CA SER A 149 -20.80 -6.89 6.23
C SER A 149 -21.11 -5.84 7.29
N ARG A 150 -22.17 -6.08 8.08
CA ARG A 150 -22.56 -5.19 9.18
C ARG A 150 -21.42 -4.93 10.16
N ALA A 151 -20.63 -5.97 10.47
CA ALA A 151 -19.49 -5.85 11.36
C ALA A 151 -18.41 -4.93 10.80
N PHE A 152 -18.08 -5.07 9.50
CA PHE A 152 -17.09 -4.21 8.87
C PHE A 152 -17.58 -2.77 8.74
N ARG A 153 -18.87 -2.56 8.42
CA ARG A 153 -19.51 -1.24 8.43
C ARG A 153 -19.40 -0.56 9.81
N ALA A 154 -19.77 -1.26 10.87
CA ALA A 154 -19.68 -0.72 12.23
C ALA A 154 -18.24 -0.37 12.62
N LEU A 155 -17.24 -1.14 12.19
CA LEU A 155 -15.83 -0.84 12.43
C LEU A 155 -15.39 0.42 11.69
N ARG A 156 -15.70 0.57 10.40
CA ARG A 156 -15.31 1.76 9.63
C ARG A 156 -15.96 3.04 10.15
N GLU A 157 -17.22 2.97 10.58
CA GLU A 157 -17.93 4.09 11.22
C GLU A 157 -17.27 4.48 12.55
N ARG A 158 -17.02 3.48 13.42
CA ARG A 158 -16.35 3.68 14.72
C ARG A 158 -14.99 4.37 14.58
N TYR A 159 -14.24 4.05 13.54
CA TYR A 159 -12.90 4.59 13.29
C TYR A 159 -12.89 5.76 12.30
N ARG A 160 -14.05 6.35 11.97
CA ARG A 160 -14.17 7.53 11.09
C ARG A 160 -13.43 7.36 9.77
N VAL A 161 -13.47 6.16 9.21
CA VAL A 161 -12.78 5.83 7.95
C VAL A 161 -13.47 6.57 6.82
N SER A 162 -12.71 7.36 6.07
CA SER A 162 -13.20 8.16 4.94
C SER A 162 -13.02 7.47 3.58
N ARG A 163 -12.15 6.46 3.50
CA ARG A 163 -11.76 5.76 2.27
C ARG A 163 -11.21 4.38 2.56
N LEU A 164 -11.38 3.46 1.62
CA LEU A 164 -10.76 2.13 1.67
C LEU A 164 -9.73 1.97 0.57
N GLU A 165 -8.64 1.28 0.89
CA GLU A 165 -7.65 0.86 -0.10
C GLU A 165 -7.76 -0.63 -0.38
N ILE A 166 -7.67 -0.97 -1.65
CA ILE A 166 -7.90 -2.33 -2.13
C ILE A 166 -6.82 -2.75 -3.13
N ASP A 167 -6.51 -4.04 -3.08
CA ASP A 167 -5.85 -4.73 -4.19
C ASP A 167 -6.89 -5.16 -5.22
N VAL A 168 -6.44 -5.43 -6.44
CA VAL A 168 -7.23 -6.20 -7.41
C VAL A 168 -7.15 -7.67 -6.98
N PRO A 169 -8.25 -8.34 -6.59
CA PRO A 169 -8.18 -9.74 -6.21
C PRO A 169 -7.73 -10.60 -7.40
N PRO A 170 -7.00 -11.71 -7.20
CA PRO A 170 -6.51 -12.55 -8.31
C PRO A 170 -7.61 -13.09 -9.24
N LEU A 171 -8.82 -13.28 -8.72
CA LEU A 171 -10.00 -13.72 -9.48
C LEU A 171 -10.80 -12.56 -10.08
N GLY A 172 -10.30 -11.33 -9.98
CA GLY A 172 -10.96 -10.12 -10.46
C GLY A 172 -11.81 -9.42 -9.40
N ILE A 173 -12.39 -8.29 -9.79
CA ILE A 173 -13.26 -7.46 -8.94
C ILE A 173 -14.72 -7.88 -9.10
N ALA A 174 -15.39 -8.11 -7.97
CA ALA A 174 -16.84 -8.21 -7.86
C ALA A 174 -17.39 -6.91 -7.28
N GLU A 175 -17.86 -6.01 -8.15
CA GLU A 175 -18.38 -4.68 -7.76
C GLU A 175 -19.41 -4.76 -6.62
N ALA A 176 -20.32 -5.73 -6.66
CA ALA A 176 -21.34 -5.95 -5.64
C ALA A 176 -20.79 -6.27 -4.23
N ALA A 177 -19.51 -6.62 -4.12
CA ALA A 177 -18.85 -6.93 -2.85
C ALA A 177 -18.31 -5.69 -2.11
N PHE A 178 -18.22 -4.54 -2.79
CA PHE A 178 -17.66 -3.31 -2.25
C PHE A 178 -18.77 -2.33 -1.82
N PRO A 179 -18.46 -1.37 -0.91
CA PRO A 179 -19.46 -0.44 -0.42
C PRO A 179 -19.77 0.63 -1.49
N ASP A 180 -21.01 1.10 -1.47
CA ASP A 180 -21.53 2.19 -2.32
C ASP A 180 -21.42 3.57 -1.65
N ASP A 181 -21.07 3.60 -0.36
CA ASP A 181 -21.08 4.79 0.48
C ASP A 181 -19.68 5.28 0.89
N LEU A 182 -18.61 4.70 0.34
CA LEU A 182 -17.23 5.11 0.60
C LEU A 182 -16.40 5.08 -0.70
N PRO A 183 -15.56 6.09 -0.95
CA PRO A 183 -14.62 6.05 -2.06
C PRO A 183 -13.52 5.00 -1.82
N LEU A 184 -13.00 4.47 -2.93
CA LEU A 184 -12.01 3.40 -2.97
C LEU A 184 -10.77 3.83 -3.75
N SER A 185 -9.61 3.38 -3.27
CA SER A 185 -8.36 3.44 -4.03
C SER A 185 -7.93 2.04 -4.44
N VAL A 186 -7.58 1.86 -5.70
CA VAL A 186 -7.04 0.59 -6.21
C VAL A 186 -5.56 0.71 -6.52
N TYR A 187 -4.79 -0.30 -6.13
CA TYR A 187 -3.35 -0.35 -6.36
C TYR A 187 -3.03 -1.03 -7.70
N LEU A 188 -2.16 -0.42 -8.50
CA LEU A 188 -1.68 -0.96 -9.77
C LEU A 188 -0.18 -0.68 -9.97
N PRO A 189 0.56 -1.54 -10.69
CA PRO A 189 0.19 -2.85 -11.22
C PRO A 189 0.57 -4.00 -10.26
N PHE A 190 0.69 -3.74 -8.95
CA PHE A 190 1.12 -4.73 -7.97
C PHE A 190 0.10 -4.94 -6.84
N GLY A 191 -0.20 -6.21 -6.59
CA GLY A 191 -0.79 -6.68 -5.34
C GLY A 191 0.28 -7.31 -4.46
N PHE A 192 -0.01 -7.48 -3.17
CA PHE A 192 0.89 -8.22 -2.26
C PHE A 192 0.33 -9.59 -1.91
N VAL A 193 1.21 -10.57 -1.71
CA VAL A 193 0.85 -11.95 -1.35
C VAL A 193 0.91 -12.11 0.16
N ALA A 194 2.07 -11.79 0.74
CA ALA A 194 2.35 -11.99 2.16
C ALA A 194 3.44 -11.03 2.63
N SER A 195 3.37 -10.66 3.92
CA SER A 195 4.37 -9.85 4.59
C SER A 195 4.74 -10.48 5.94
N GLY A 196 5.99 -10.35 6.37
CA GLY A 196 6.50 -10.95 7.61
C GLY A 196 7.45 -10.05 8.39
N ARG A 197 7.86 -10.46 9.60
CA ARG A 197 8.88 -9.72 10.39
C ARG A 197 10.31 -10.13 10.06
N ILE A 198 10.49 -11.37 9.63
CA ILE A 198 11.76 -11.91 9.12
C ILE A 198 11.92 -11.36 7.70
N CYS A 199 13.06 -10.74 7.44
CA CYS A 199 13.31 -10.00 6.20
C CYS A 199 14.68 -10.39 5.67
N VAL A 200 14.70 -11.00 4.47
CA VAL A 200 15.94 -11.41 3.80
C VAL A 200 16.90 -10.23 3.59
N PHE A 201 16.37 -9.05 3.29
CA PHE A 201 17.18 -7.85 3.12
C PHE A 201 17.82 -7.40 4.43
N ALA A 202 17.07 -7.40 5.54
CA ALA A 202 17.62 -7.05 6.85
C ALA A 202 18.65 -8.08 7.35
N ALA A 203 18.63 -9.30 6.83
CA ALA A 203 19.61 -10.33 7.16
C ALA A 203 20.77 -10.42 6.16
N ALA A 204 20.78 -9.62 5.08
CA ALA A 204 21.71 -9.78 3.96
C ALA A 204 23.17 -9.58 4.35
N HIS A 205 23.45 -8.72 5.33
CA HIS A 205 24.80 -8.48 5.85
C HIS A 205 25.27 -9.55 6.86
N ARG A 206 24.42 -10.51 7.24
CA ARG A 206 24.74 -11.53 8.25
C ARG A 206 25.38 -12.76 7.61
N PRO A 207 26.28 -13.46 8.33
CA PRO A 207 26.80 -14.74 7.88
C PRO A 207 25.67 -15.76 7.67
N ASP A 208 25.92 -16.78 6.84
CA ASP A 208 25.00 -17.90 6.68
C ASP A 208 24.78 -18.61 8.01
N GLY A 209 23.53 -18.94 8.32
CA GLY A 209 23.17 -19.60 9.58
C GLY A 209 21.76 -19.26 10.07
N PRO A 210 21.34 -19.85 11.20
CA PRO A 210 20.00 -19.66 11.76
C PRO A 210 19.70 -18.19 12.13
N GLU A 211 20.73 -17.40 12.41
CA GLU A 211 20.66 -15.94 12.67
C GLU A 211 20.04 -15.14 11.51
N ARG A 212 20.00 -15.68 10.28
CA ARG A 212 19.30 -15.04 9.16
C ARG A 212 17.79 -15.11 9.28
N MET A 213 17.27 -16.04 10.07
CA MET A 213 15.85 -16.21 10.35
C MET A 213 15.40 -15.44 11.60
N SER A 214 16.27 -14.58 12.17
CA SER A 214 15.96 -13.77 13.35
C SER A 214 15.68 -12.30 13.00
N VAL A 215 14.85 -11.65 13.80
CA VAL A 215 14.64 -10.20 13.74
C VAL A 215 15.87 -9.52 14.36
N GLY A 216 16.53 -8.63 13.61
CA GLY A 216 17.71 -7.92 14.11
C GLY A 216 17.98 -6.61 13.34
N GLU A 217 19.24 -6.18 13.27
CA GLU A 217 19.67 -4.97 12.56
C GLU A 217 19.20 -4.99 11.10
N CYS A 218 18.92 -3.80 10.55
CA CYS A 218 18.50 -3.58 9.17
C CYS A 218 19.25 -2.37 8.62
N ARG A 219 19.94 -2.54 7.49
CA ARG A 219 20.70 -1.46 6.83
C ARG A 219 19.98 -0.93 5.59
N TYR A 220 18.69 -1.27 5.47
CA TYR A 220 17.80 -0.82 4.41
C TYR A 220 18.24 -1.30 3.03
N GLU A 221 18.77 -2.51 2.92
CA GLU A 221 19.25 -3.10 1.67
C GLU A 221 18.12 -3.21 0.60
N CYS A 222 16.87 -3.33 1.03
CA CYS A 222 15.67 -3.30 0.17
C CYS A 222 15.41 -1.95 -0.52
N ALA A 223 16.12 -0.90 -0.10
CA ALA A 223 16.05 0.41 -0.69
C ALA A 223 16.65 0.43 -2.12
N THR A 224 17.71 -0.34 -2.34
CA THR A 224 18.47 -0.40 -3.61
C THR A 224 18.17 -1.64 -4.43
N ALA A 225 17.53 -2.65 -3.85
CA ALA A 225 17.31 -3.92 -4.51
C ALA A 225 15.91 -4.49 -4.25
N SER A 226 15.44 -5.26 -5.22
CA SER A 226 14.32 -6.20 -5.12
C SER A 226 14.79 -7.56 -5.66
N LEU A 227 14.13 -8.64 -5.24
CA LEU A 227 14.41 -9.98 -5.73
C LEU A 227 13.26 -10.45 -6.61
N LEU A 228 13.58 -10.89 -7.83
CA LEU A 228 12.64 -11.65 -8.65
C LEU A 228 12.67 -13.10 -8.17
N LEU A 229 11.52 -13.64 -7.76
CA LEU A 229 11.42 -15.01 -7.29
C LEU A 229 11.18 -15.93 -8.49
N THR A 230 12.22 -16.67 -8.89
CA THR A 230 12.17 -17.64 -9.99
C THR A 230 12.26 -19.07 -9.45
N GLY A 231 11.39 -19.97 -9.92
CA GLY A 231 11.45 -21.41 -9.63
C GLY A 231 10.35 -21.97 -8.71
N GLY A 232 10.12 -23.29 -8.82
CA GLY A 232 9.09 -24.07 -8.11
C GLY A 232 7.69 -24.03 -8.75
N GLN A 233 6.73 -24.76 -8.17
CA GLN A 233 5.27 -24.68 -8.48
C GLN A 233 4.70 -23.24 -8.35
N ALA A 234 5.49 -22.30 -7.81
CA ALA A 234 5.14 -20.90 -7.59
C ALA A 234 5.15 -20.04 -8.88
N ALA A 235 5.80 -20.48 -9.95
CA ALA A 235 6.05 -19.67 -11.14
C ALA A 235 5.18 -20.02 -12.34
N ASN A 236 3.95 -20.53 -12.14
CA ASN A 236 2.96 -20.83 -13.21
C ASN A 236 2.56 -19.57 -14.01
N GLY A 237 3.51 -18.93 -14.71
CA GLY A 237 3.36 -17.63 -15.36
C GLY A 237 3.36 -16.41 -14.43
N LEU A 238 3.50 -16.59 -13.12
CA LEU A 238 3.42 -15.49 -12.14
C LEU A 238 4.76 -14.76 -11.99
N GLU A 239 4.74 -13.43 -12.14
CA GLU A 239 5.87 -12.57 -11.79
C GLU A 239 5.79 -12.18 -10.30
N LEU A 240 6.59 -12.86 -9.47
CA LEU A 240 6.66 -12.59 -8.03
C LEU A 240 7.92 -11.80 -7.68
N ARG A 241 7.75 -10.70 -6.95
CA ARG A 241 8.84 -9.83 -6.48
C ARG A 241 8.87 -9.76 -4.96
N LEU A 242 10.02 -9.98 -4.36
CA LEU A 242 10.26 -9.76 -2.94
C LEU A 242 11.01 -8.44 -2.75
N ARG A 243 10.42 -7.50 -2.01
CA ARG A 243 11.08 -6.25 -1.62
C ARG A 243 10.81 -5.94 -0.17
N GLY A 244 11.89 -5.70 0.57
CA GLY A 244 11.80 -5.62 2.03
C GLY A 244 11.27 -6.94 2.59
N ASN A 245 10.26 -6.84 3.45
CA ASN A 245 9.66 -7.97 4.14
C ASN A 245 8.41 -8.54 3.44
N THR A 246 8.14 -8.14 2.18
CA THR A 246 6.86 -8.39 1.52
C THR A 246 7.05 -8.96 0.13
N VAL A 247 6.29 -10.01 -0.18
CA VAL A 247 6.18 -10.61 -1.51
C VAL A 247 5.01 -9.95 -2.24
N PHE A 248 5.27 -9.51 -3.46
CA PHE A 248 4.33 -8.92 -4.39
C PHE A 248 4.15 -9.80 -5.61
N TYR A 249 3.00 -9.69 -6.25
CA TYR A 249 2.75 -10.26 -7.56
C TYR A 249 2.39 -9.13 -8.51
N ARG A 250 2.91 -9.20 -9.74
CA ARG A 250 2.50 -8.29 -10.79
C ARG A 250 1.15 -8.71 -11.34
N HIS A 251 0.27 -7.74 -11.55
CA HIS A 251 -0.98 -7.96 -12.26
C HIS A 251 -0.70 -8.34 -13.71
N ASP A 252 -1.52 -9.25 -14.24
CA ASP A 252 -1.55 -9.51 -15.68
C ASP A 252 -2.42 -8.44 -16.38
N ALA A 253 -2.38 -8.42 -17.72
CA ALA A 253 -3.15 -7.46 -18.51
C ALA A 253 -4.67 -7.55 -18.24
N ARG A 254 -5.17 -8.73 -17.85
CA ARG A 254 -6.59 -8.93 -17.52
C ARG A 254 -6.93 -8.22 -16.22
N LEU A 255 -6.17 -8.42 -15.14
CA LEU A 255 -6.37 -7.77 -13.85
C LEU A 255 -6.23 -6.25 -13.96
N GLU A 256 -5.26 -5.78 -14.73
CA GLU A 256 -5.12 -4.35 -15.02
C GLU A 256 -6.37 -3.81 -15.74
N ALA A 257 -6.79 -4.46 -16.83
CA ALA A 257 -7.99 -4.04 -17.56
C ALA A 257 -9.26 -4.07 -16.71
N GLU A 258 -9.45 -5.09 -15.87
CA GLU A 258 -10.57 -5.19 -14.94
C GLU A 258 -10.56 -4.08 -13.88
N ALA A 259 -9.40 -3.76 -13.31
CA ALA A 259 -9.27 -2.68 -12.34
C ALA A 259 -9.61 -1.31 -12.94
N LEU A 260 -9.11 -1.05 -14.16
CA LEU A 260 -9.39 0.18 -14.89
C LEU A 260 -10.86 0.26 -15.31
N ALA A 261 -11.45 -0.86 -15.73
CA ALA A 261 -12.88 -0.94 -16.06
C ALA A 261 -13.76 -0.68 -14.82
N ALA A 262 -13.41 -1.27 -13.67
CA ALA A 262 -14.09 -1.01 -12.40
C ALA A 262 -13.98 0.47 -12.00
N ALA A 263 -12.81 1.08 -12.16
CA ALA A 263 -12.62 2.52 -11.91
C ALA A 263 -13.47 3.43 -12.81
N SER A 264 -13.91 2.94 -13.98
CA SER A 264 -14.82 3.71 -14.85
C SER A 264 -16.30 3.62 -14.48
N ARG A 265 -16.69 2.73 -13.55
CA ARG A 265 -18.10 2.37 -13.28
C ARG A 265 -18.49 2.38 -11.79
N PHE A 266 -17.51 2.33 -10.90
CA PHE A 266 -17.65 2.00 -9.48
C PHE A 266 -17.00 3.09 -8.59
N PRO A 267 -17.25 3.20 -7.27
CA PRO A 267 -16.61 4.19 -6.38
C PRO A 267 -15.07 4.09 -6.24
N ILE A 268 -14.37 3.44 -7.16
CA ILE A 268 -12.92 3.59 -7.31
C ILE A 268 -12.68 4.90 -8.06
N ASP A 269 -12.33 5.94 -7.30
CA ASP A 269 -12.01 7.27 -7.81
C ASP A 269 -10.51 7.57 -7.77
N ARG A 270 -9.69 6.65 -7.21
CA ARG A 270 -8.23 6.79 -7.11
C ARG A 270 -7.50 5.55 -7.59
N VAL A 271 -6.49 5.77 -8.44
CA VAL A 271 -5.48 4.75 -8.78
C VAL A 271 -4.19 5.09 -8.05
N VAL A 272 -3.72 4.16 -7.22
CA VAL A 272 -2.41 4.23 -6.57
C VAL A 272 -1.42 3.51 -7.48
N TRP A 273 -0.71 4.29 -8.29
CA TRP A 273 0.25 3.81 -9.26
C TRP A 273 1.63 3.55 -8.63
N GLN A 274 2.12 2.33 -8.83
CA GLN A 274 3.38 1.81 -8.31
C GLN A 274 4.25 1.34 -9.49
N PRO A 275 5.02 2.22 -10.15
CA PRO A 275 5.81 1.82 -11.33
C PRO A 275 6.82 0.71 -11.03
N ASP A 276 7.21 0.57 -9.77
CA ASP A 276 7.90 -0.58 -9.20
C ASP A 276 7.31 -0.87 -7.81
N VAL A 277 7.62 -2.04 -7.25
CA VAL A 277 7.18 -2.42 -5.89
C VAL A 277 7.54 -1.33 -4.87
N PRO A 278 6.59 -0.86 -4.07
CA PRO A 278 6.69 0.40 -3.34
C PRO A 278 7.80 0.38 -2.31
N MET A 279 8.68 1.37 -2.37
CA MET A 279 9.68 1.65 -1.35
C MET A 279 9.96 3.14 -1.26
N TRP A 280 10.21 3.60 -0.04
CA TRP A 280 10.80 4.90 0.23
C TRP A 280 11.99 4.67 1.16
N ARG A 281 13.00 5.56 1.13
CA ARG A 281 14.14 5.46 2.04
C ARG A 281 14.06 6.56 3.08
N PRO A 282 14.27 6.25 4.37
CA PRO A 282 14.47 7.26 5.40
C PRO A 282 15.56 8.29 5.06
N ARG A 283 16.54 7.95 4.21
CA ARG A 283 17.61 8.87 3.80
C ARG A 283 17.22 9.86 2.71
N ASP A 284 16.10 9.66 2.01
CA ASP A 284 15.74 10.45 0.81
C ASP A 284 15.34 11.90 1.13
N LEU A 285 15.10 12.23 2.40
CA LEU A 285 14.83 13.60 2.85
C LEU A 285 15.99 14.25 3.62
N ALA A 286 17.00 13.48 4.04
CA ALA A 286 18.15 14.02 4.78
C ALA A 286 19.13 14.80 3.89
N GLN A 287 19.01 14.69 2.56
CA GLN A 287 19.89 15.36 1.60
C GLN A 287 19.37 16.74 1.15
N GLY A 288 18.27 17.23 1.73
CA GLY A 288 17.70 18.55 1.42
C GLY A 288 18.30 19.74 2.19
N GLU A 289 19.22 19.50 3.13
CA GLU A 289 19.83 20.55 3.99
C GLU A 289 21.37 20.60 3.90
N ALA A 290 21.98 19.94 2.92
CA ALA A 290 23.41 20.08 2.62
C ALA A 290 23.58 20.83 1.29
N GLY A 291 23.24 22.12 1.32
CA GLY A 291 23.37 23.04 0.19
C GLY A 291 23.69 24.44 0.70
N GLU A 292 24.92 24.61 1.18
CA GLU A 292 25.71 25.85 1.06
C GLU A 292 27.05 25.49 0.42
#